data_AF-A0A0C9UCM2-F1
#
_entry.id   AF-A0A0C9UCM2-F1
#
_cell.length_a   1.000
_cell.length_b   1.000
_cell.length_c   1.000
_cell.angle_alpha   90.00
_cell.angle_beta   90.00
_cell.angle_gamma   90.00
#
_symmetry.space_group_name_H-M   'P 1'
#
loop_
_entity.id
_entity.type
_entity.pdbx_description
1 polymer ?
#
loop_
_entity_poly.entity_id
_entity_poly.type
_entity_poly.pdbx_seq_one_letter_code
_entity_poly.pdbx_strand_id
1 'polypeptide(L)'
;MESCVETQEKKKPKGAAKLGLRLPEEFLEVCEDSFIATNEKESKASIVKFIDTGLVALVCRHDRPLWVVNMRTPGEEQHFAYALIKALFDNLPLDWNVGLLYDIACQIERSMIMHSILAEYYPRILFAVSVFHAFGHQWPCQLLYHPRKTVGYGLSNGEGCEHFWSSLKCLIPSLRISGVCSIPDVHSIG
;
A
#
# COMPACT_ATOMS: atom_id res chain seq x y z
N MET A 1 -13.21 -5.44 -4.10
CA MET A 1 -12.37 -4.34 -4.63
C MET A 1 -11.44 -4.88 -5.70
N GLU A 2 -10.67 -5.93 -5.39
CA GLU A 2 -9.82 -6.71 -6.30
C GLU A 2 -10.43 -6.92 -7.71
N SER A 3 -11.59 -7.58 -7.83
CA SER A 3 -12.24 -7.82 -9.14
C SER A 3 -12.60 -6.55 -9.92
N CYS A 4 -12.88 -5.45 -9.22
CA CYS A 4 -13.18 -4.17 -9.86
C CYS A 4 -11.91 -3.54 -10.43
N VAL A 5 -10.82 -3.57 -9.65
CA VAL A 5 -9.50 -3.05 -10.03
C VAL A 5 -8.96 -3.83 -11.24
N GLU A 6 -8.99 -5.17 -11.19
CA GLU A 6 -8.58 -5.99 -12.34
C GLU A 6 -9.38 -5.67 -13.61
N THR A 7 -10.68 -5.42 -13.47
CA THR A 7 -11.54 -5.08 -14.61
C THR A 7 -11.20 -3.70 -15.18
N GLN A 8 -10.75 -2.77 -14.35
CA GLN A 8 -10.30 -1.44 -14.77
C GLN A 8 -8.90 -1.46 -15.39
N GLU A 9 -7.99 -2.27 -14.85
CA GLU A 9 -6.64 -2.48 -15.39
C GLU A 9 -6.65 -3.17 -16.76
N LYS A 10 -7.57 -4.12 -16.98
CA LYS A 10 -7.76 -4.81 -18.27
C LYS A 10 -8.30 -3.90 -19.39
N LYS A 11 -8.85 -2.72 -19.06
CA LYS A 11 -9.31 -1.77 -20.09
C LYS A 11 -8.09 -1.08 -20.69
N LYS A 12 -8.08 -0.91 -22.02
CA LYS A 12 -7.00 -0.18 -22.72
C LYS A 12 -6.76 1.17 -22.03
N PRO A 13 -5.52 1.49 -21.63
CA PRO A 13 -5.21 2.79 -21.08
C PRO A 13 -5.59 3.87 -22.09
N LYS A 14 -6.28 4.92 -21.64
CA LYS A 14 -6.53 6.09 -22.48
C LYS A 14 -5.17 6.64 -22.90
N GLY A 15 -4.97 6.95 -24.18
CA GLY A 15 -3.66 7.33 -24.72
C GLY A 15 -2.95 8.39 -23.87
N ALA A 16 -1.69 8.12 -23.51
CA ALA A 16 -0.89 8.84 -22.51
C ALA A 16 -0.77 10.37 -22.72
N ALA A 17 -1.01 10.87 -23.93
CA ALA A 17 -0.78 12.28 -24.27
C ALA A 17 -1.76 13.30 -23.64
N LYS A 18 -2.71 12.87 -22.78
CA LYS A 18 -3.71 13.78 -22.16
C LYS A 18 -4.12 13.44 -20.72
N LEU A 19 -3.42 12.55 -20.02
CA LEU A 19 -3.70 12.29 -18.61
C LEU A 19 -2.92 13.28 -17.74
N GLY A 20 -3.60 13.90 -16.78
CA GLY A 20 -3.06 14.93 -15.88
C GLY A 20 -2.09 14.39 -14.83
N LEU A 21 -1.14 13.54 -15.23
CA LEU A 21 -0.07 13.05 -14.38
C LEU A 21 0.85 14.20 -13.97
N ARG A 22 1.33 14.17 -12.71
CA ARG A 22 2.28 15.17 -12.20
C ARG A 22 3.70 14.96 -12.73
N LEU A 23 4.05 13.72 -13.05
CA LEU A 23 5.33 13.36 -13.62
C LEU A 23 5.15 12.71 -15.00
N PRO A 24 6.12 12.91 -15.90
CA PRO A 24 6.26 12.08 -17.08
C PRO A 24 6.35 10.60 -16.72
N GLU A 25 5.78 9.76 -17.59
CA GLU A 25 5.64 8.31 -17.38
C GLU A 25 7.01 7.64 -17.20
N GLU A 26 8.03 8.09 -17.93
CA GLU A 26 9.39 7.54 -17.85
C GLU A 26 9.99 7.64 -16.44
N PHE A 27 9.67 8.68 -15.67
CA PHE A 27 10.15 8.80 -14.30
C PHE A 27 9.37 7.92 -13.35
N LEU A 28 8.09 7.68 -13.63
CA LEU A 28 7.24 6.81 -12.83
C LEU A 28 7.61 5.34 -13.03
N GLU A 29 7.91 4.90 -14.25
CA GLU A 29 8.42 3.56 -14.53
C GLU A 29 9.72 3.28 -13.75
N VAL A 30 10.68 4.22 -13.79
CA VAL A 30 11.93 4.06 -13.03
C VAL A 30 11.71 4.10 -11.51
N CYS A 31 10.72 4.86 -11.03
CA CYS A 31 10.34 4.81 -9.61
C CYS A 31 9.80 3.43 -9.25
N GLU A 32 8.93 2.84 -10.07
CA GLU A 32 8.36 1.50 -9.87
C GLU A 32 9.46 0.44 -9.78
N ASP A 33 10.42 0.48 -10.71
CA ASP A 33 11.57 -0.44 -10.72
C ASP A 33 12.48 -0.30 -9.49
N SER A 34 12.48 0.87 -8.83
CA SER A 34 13.27 1.13 -7.63
C SER A 34 12.65 0.46 -6.38
N PHE A 35 11.36 0.13 -6.41
CA PHE A 35 10.68 -0.59 -5.31
C PHE A 35 10.79 -2.09 -5.52
N ILE A 36 11.78 -2.69 -4.87
CA ILE A 36 11.83 -4.14 -4.71
C ILE A 36 10.75 -4.52 -3.69
N ALA A 37 9.57 -4.92 -4.17
CA ALA A 37 8.59 -5.59 -3.33
C ALA A 37 9.26 -6.78 -2.64
N THR A 38 9.04 -6.92 -1.33
CA THR A 38 9.63 -7.99 -0.53
C THR A 38 9.36 -9.33 -1.20
N ASN A 39 10.45 -9.99 -1.58
CA ASN A 39 10.53 -11.22 -2.37
C ASN A 39 9.35 -12.20 -2.13
N GLU A 40 8.42 -12.31 -3.09
CA GLU A 40 7.38 -13.37 -3.11
C GLU A 40 7.99 -14.79 -3.05
N LYS A 41 9.29 -14.90 -3.30
CA LYS A 41 10.04 -16.16 -3.38
C LYS A 41 10.57 -16.68 -2.06
N GLU A 42 10.45 -15.95 -0.94
CA GLU A 42 10.79 -16.51 0.38
C GLU A 42 9.53 -17.04 1.07
N SER A 43 9.10 -18.23 0.66
CA SER A 43 8.20 -19.06 1.46
C SER A 43 8.91 -19.44 2.77
N LYS A 44 8.83 -18.59 3.79
CA LYS A 44 9.27 -18.96 5.13
C LYS A 44 8.38 -20.09 5.62
N ALA A 45 8.98 -21.27 5.60
CA ALA A 45 8.35 -22.54 5.94
C ALA A 45 7.68 -22.48 7.32
N SER A 46 6.36 -22.58 7.33
CA SER A 46 5.63 -23.28 8.39
C SER A 46 4.37 -23.88 7.77
N ILE A 47 4.14 -25.17 8.03
CA ILE A 47 3.11 -26.01 7.38
C ILE A 47 1.68 -25.64 7.80
N VAL A 48 1.51 -24.66 8.69
CA VAL A 48 0.21 -24.07 9.01
C VAL A 48 0.02 -22.80 8.19
N LYS A 49 -0.79 -22.90 7.14
CA LYS A 49 -1.21 -21.76 6.32
C LYS A 49 -2.18 -20.92 7.15
N PHE A 50 -1.70 -19.84 7.79
CA PHE A 50 -2.61 -18.81 8.26
C PHE A 50 -3.43 -18.32 7.05
N ILE A 51 -4.74 -18.15 7.23
CA ILE A 51 -5.63 -17.65 6.16
C ILE A 51 -5.20 -16.25 5.75
N ASP A 52 -4.75 -15.46 6.73
CA ASP A 52 -4.24 -14.12 6.51
C ASP A 52 -2.70 -14.13 6.52
N THR A 53 -2.09 -13.57 5.48
CA THR A 53 -0.63 -13.47 5.26
C THR A 53 -0.05 -12.17 5.80
N GLY A 54 -0.90 -11.18 6.10
CA GLY A 54 -0.53 -9.94 6.77
C GLY A 54 -1.69 -8.95 6.89
N LEU A 55 -1.37 -7.72 7.28
CA LEU A 55 -2.34 -6.63 7.49
C LEU A 55 -1.91 -5.38 6.73
N VAL A 56 -2.87 -4.67 6.13
CA VAL A 56 -2.69 -3.32 5.59
C VAL A 56 -3.56 -2.38 6.40
N ALA A 57 -3.01 -1.25 6.86
CA ALA A 57 -3.74 -0.28 7.66
C ALA A 57 -3.77 1.10 7.02
N LEU A 58 -4.86 1.82 7.27
CA LEU A 58 -4.95 3.26 7.08
C LEU A 58 -4.99 3.92 8.46
N VAL A 59 -4.02 4.79 8.71
CA VAL A 59 -3.88 5.54 9.97
C VAL A 59 -4.14 7.02 9.71
N CYS A 60 -4.68 7.72 10.71
CA CYS A 60 -4.74 9.17 10.65
C CYS A 60 -3.39 9.79 11.03
N ARG A 61 -3.24 11.10 10.81
CA ARG A 61 -2.06 11.90 11.19
C ARG A 61 -1.66 11.90 12.68
N HIS A 62 -2.47 11.28 13.54
CA HIS A 62 -2.23 11.13 14.98
C HIS A 62 -1.78 9.71 15.35
N ASP A 63 -1.37 8.92 14.36
CA ASP A 63 -0.94 7.53 14.49
C ASP A 63 -2.03 6.63 15.11
N ARG A 64 -3.30 6.93 14.79
CA ARG A 64 -4.45 6.12 15.19
C ARG A 64 -4.96 5.33 13.99
N PRO A 65 -5.10 4.00 14.09
CA PRO A 65 -5.69 3.19 13.03
C PRO A 65 -7.15 3.61 12.82
N LEU A 66 -7.52 3.83 11.56
CA LEU A 66 -8.89 4.09 11.14
C LEU A 66 -9.52 2.80 10.59
N TRP A 67 -8.80 2.13 9.68
CA TRP A 67 -9.20 0.85 9.10
C TRP A 67 -7.99 -0.07 8.94
N VAL A 68 -8.24 -1.37 9.05
CA VAL A 68 -7.26 -2.43 8.82
C VAL A 68 -7.91 -3.50 7.95
N VAL A 69 -7.18 -3.99 6.96
CA VAL A 69 -7.62 -5.05 6.04
C VAL A 69 -6.66 -6.23 6.14
N ASN A 70 -7.22 -7.43 6.17
CA ASN A 70 -6.46 -8.67 6.14
C ASN A 70 -6.04 -9.01 4.71
N MET A 71 -4.76 -9.30 4.52
CA MET A 71 -4.24 -9.84 3.26
C MET A 71 -4.44 -11.35 3.27
N ARG A 72 -5.20 -11.89 2.31
CA ARG A 72 -5.49 -13.34 2.20
C ARG A 72 -4.75 -14.02 1.05
N THR A 73 -4.25 -13.22 0.12
CA THR A 73 -3.36 -13.63 -0.96
C THR A 73 -1.93 -13.17 -0.63
N PRO A 74 -0.90 -13.93 -1.03
CA PRO A 74 0.48 -13.46 -0.93
C PRO A 74 0.72 -12.29 -1.89
N GLY A 75 1.37 -11.23 -1.42
CA GLY A 75 1.73 -10.04 -2.21
C GLY A 75 1.08 -8.77 -1.69
N GLU A 76 1.85 -7.67 -1.61
CA GLU A 76 1.28 -6.34 -1.42
C GLU A 76 0.69 -5.88 -2.75
N GLU A 77 -0.62 -6.06 -2.90
CA GLU A 77 -1.35 -5.57 -4.06
C GLU A 77 -1.94 -4.19 -3.79
N GLN A 78 -1.88 -3.29 -4.78
CA GLN A 78 -2.41 -1.93 -4.67
C GLN A 78 -3.91 -1.87 -4.33
N HIS A 79 -4.65 -2.95 -4.60
CA HIS A 79 -6.09 -3.01 -4.36
C HIS A 79 -6.47 -2.86 -2.87
N PHE A 80 -5.58 -3.20 -1.94
CA PHE A 80 -5.80 -2.94 -0.51
C PHE A 80 -5.81 -1.45 -0.19
N ALA A 81 -4.88 -0.68 -0.80
CA ALA A 81 -4.84 0.77 -0.66
C ALA A 81 -6.12 1.39 -1.22
N TYR A 82 -6.59 0.95 -2.40
CA TYR A 82 -7.85 1.45 -2.98
C TYR A 82 -9.06 1.12 -2.11
N ALA A 83 -9.11 -0.08 -1.50
CA ALA A 83 -10.19 -0.44 -0.59
C ALA A 83 -10.24 0.47 0.64
N LEU A 84 -9.07 0.78 1.23
CA LEU A 84 -8.95 1.67 2.37
C LEU A 84 -9.30 3.13 2.02
N ILE A 85 -8.85 3.64 0.87
CA ILE A 85 -9.22 4.97 0.38
C ILE A 85 -10.73 5.05 0.17
N LYS A 86 -11.34 4.04 -0.45
CA LYS A 86 -12.79 4.00 -0.64
C LYS A 86 -13.53 4.03 0.71
N ALA A 87 -13.13 3.18 1.65
CA ALA A 87 -13.73 3.12 2.97
C ALA A 87 -13.62 4.47 3.71
N LEU A 88 -12.49 5.16 3.56
CA LEU A 88 -12.31 6.52 4.09
C LEU A 88 -13.35 7.48 3.50
N PHE A 89 -13.41 7.59 2.16
CA PHE A 89 -14.29 8.56 1.50
C PHE A 89 -15.78 8.25 1.66
N ASP A 90 -16.17 6.99 1.81
CA ASP A 90 -17.54 6.59 2.15
C ASP A 90 -17.99 7.12 3.53
N ASN A 91 -17.04 7.46 4.41
CA ASN A 91 -17.29 7.94 5.78
C ASN A 91 -16.89 9.40 6.02
N LEU A 92 -16.45 10.13 5.00
CA LEU A 92 -16.09 11.55 5.11
C LEU A 92 -17.15 12.47 4.49
N PRO A 93 -17.36 13.68 5.04
CA PRO A 93 -18.19 14.70 4.40
C PRO A 93 -17.73 15.00 2.96
N LEU A 94 -18.66 15.34 2.06
CA LEU A 94 -18.38 15.49 0.62
C LEU A 94 -17.44 16.67 0.28
N ASP A 95 -17.35 17.65 1.15
CA ASP A 95 -16.56 18.88 1.00
C ASP A 95 -15.15 18.78 1.57
N TRP A 96 -14.78 17.65 2.18
CA TRP A 96 -13.46 17.45 2.77
C TRP A 96 -12.41 17.07 1.72
N ASN A 97 -11.24 17.67 1.83
CA ASN A 97 -10.04 17.28 1.08
C ASN A 97 -9.10 16.46 1.98
N VAL A 98 -8.44 15.46 1.41
CA VAL A 98 -7.57 14.51 2.12
C VAL A 98 -6.17 14.54 1.52
N GLY A 99 -5.16 14.68 2.38
CA GLY A 99 -3.78 14.37 2.01
C GLY A 99 -3.47 12.91 2.31
N LEU A 100 -3.05 12.15 1.31
CA LEU A 100 -2.67 10.74 1.42
C LEU A 100 -1.14 10.62 1.36
N LEU A 101 -0.57 10.07 2.43
CA LEU A 101 0.84 9.69 2.51
C LEU A 101 0.95 8.18 2.32
N TYR A 102 1.75 7.76 1.33
CA TYR A 102 2.01 6.35 1.08
C TYR A 102 3.35 6.16 0.37
N ASP A 103 4.04 5.06 0.65
CA ASP A 103 5.42 4.84 0.20
C ASP A 103 5.54 4.84 -1.33
N ILE A 104 4.51 4.34 -2.01
CA ILE A 104 4.40 4.34 -3.48
C ILE A 104 3.24 5.23 -3.96
N ALA A 105 2.99 6.35 -3.28
CA ALA A 105 1.91 7.28 -3.62
C ALA A 105 1.91 7.75 -5.08
N CYS A 106 3.09 7.90 -5.70
CA CYS A 106 3.22 8.24 -7.12
C CYS A 106 2.65 7.15 -8.04
N GLN A 107 2.84 5.87 -7.70
CA GLN A 107 2.30 4.75 -8.45
C GLN A 107 0.80 4.59 -8.23
N ILE A 108 0.32 4.80 -7.00
CA ILE A 108 -1.11 4.82 -6.69
C ILE A 108 -1.84 5.89 -7.51
N GLU A 109 -1.32 7.12 -7.53
CA GLU A 109 -1.93 8.20 -8.32
C GLU A 109 -1.87 7.92 -9.82
N ARG A 110 -0.74 7.41 -10.33
CA ARG A 110 -0.58 6.98 -11.72
C ARG A 110 -1.63 5.94 -12.11
N SER A 111 -1.71 4.84 -11.37
CA SER A 111 -2.63 3.73 -11.65
C SER A 111 -4.09 4.19 -11.57
N MET A 112 -4.42 4.99 -10.55
CA MET A 112 -5.71 5.68 -10.45
C MET A 112 -6.02 6.43 -11.75
N ILE A 113 -5.20 7.41 -12.12
CA ILE A 113 -5.42 8.25 -13.30
C ILE A 113 -5.55 7.42 -14.58
N MET A 114 -4.63 6.47 -14.81
CA MET A 114 -4.56 5.64 -16.01
C MET A 114 -5.77 4.72 -16.18
N HIS A 115 -6.24 4.11 -15.09
CA HIS A 115 -7.32 3.12 -15.12
C HIS A 115 -8.66 3.69 -14.66
N SER A 116 -8.71 4.98 -14.31
CA SER A 116 -9.89 5.66 -13.75
C SER A 116 -10.43 4.95 -12.49
N ILE A 117 -9.54 4.43 -11.64
CA ILE A 117 -9.89 3.79 -10.37
C ILE A 117 -10.22 4.87 -9.33
N LEU A 118 -11.43 4.87 -8.76
CA LEU A 118 -11.89 5.88 -7.80
C LEU A 118 -11.81 7.33 -8.32
N ALA A 119 -12.12 7.53 -9.61
CA ALA A 119 -12.03 8.83 -10.28
C ALA A 119 -12.89 9.92 -9.63
N GLU A 120 -13.98 9.54 -8.97
CA GLU A 120 -14.85 10.42 -8.20
C GLU A 120 -14.13 11.12 -7.03
N TYR A 121 -13.03 10.56 -6.51
CA TYR A 121 -12.31 11.12 -5.36
C TYR A 121 -11.07 11.93 -5.75
N TYR A 122 -10.56 11.88 -6.98
CA TYR A 122 -9.33 12.58 -7.37
C TYR A 122 -9.30 14.06 -7.03
N PRO A 123 -10.37 14.85 -7.26
CA PRO A 123 -10.33 16.28 -6.95
C PRO A 123 -10.12 16.58 -5.46
N ARG A 124 -10.31 15.56 -4.61
CA ARG A 124 -10.31 15.66 -3.15
C ARG A 124 -9.11 14.96 -2.52
N ILE A 125 -8.23 14.34 -3.31
CA ILE A 125 -7.03 13.66 -2.81
C ILE A 125 -5.80 14.43 -3.28
N LEU A 126 -4.96 14.78 -2.33
CA LEU A 126 -3.57 15.15 -2.59
C LEU A 126 -2.71 13.94 -2.26
N PHE A 127 -1.75 13.58 -3.11
CA PHE A 127 -0.85 12.45 -2.85
C PHE A 127 0.58 12.94 -2.55
N ALA A 128 1.22 12.31 -1.57
CA ALA A 128 2.63 12.53 -1.25
C ALA A 128 3.27 11.22 -0.77
N VAL A 129 4.58 11.11 -0.93
CA VAL A 129 5.36 9.99 -0.43
C VAL A 129 5.86 10.31 0.98
N SER A 130 5.78 9.35 1.90
CA SER A 130 6.33 9.48 3.26
C SER A 130 7.79 9.99 3.24
N VAL A 131 8.16 10.83 4.22
CA VAL A 131 9.40 11.64 4.18
C VAL A 131 10.65 10.80 3.99
N PHE A 132 10.76 9.66 4.69
CA PHE A 132 11.95 8.81 4.58
C PHE A 132 11.93 7.98 3.29
N HIS A 133 10.75 7.53 2.87
CA HIS A 133 10.57 6.76 1.65
C HIS A 133 10.78 7.58 0.38
N ALA A 134 10.54 8.89 0.42
CA ALA A 134 10.72 9.79 -0.73
C ALA A 134 12.15 9.70 -1.32
N PHE A 135 13.17 9.49 -0.48
CA PHE A 135 14.56 9.36 -0.93
C PHE A 135 14.84 8.08 -1.74
N GLY A 136 13.97 7.07 -1.65
CA GLY A 136 13.99 5.88 -2.50
C GLY A 136 13.44 6.12 -3.91
N HIS A 137 12.77 7.25 -4.16
CA HIS A 137 12.24 7.62 -5.46
C HIS A 137 13.22 8.45 -6.29
N GLN A 138 12.96 8.55 -7.59
CA GLN A 138 13.71 9.41 -8.50
C GLN A 138 13.62 10.89 -8.11
N TRP A 139 14.66 11.66 -8.44
CA TRP A 139 14.76 13.07 -8.07
C TRP A 139 13.53 13.92 -8.47
N PRO A 140 12.92 13.76 -9.66
CA PRO A 140 11.68 14.47 -9.99
C PRO A 140 10.50 14.13 -9.06
N CYS A 141 10.37 12.85 -8.67
CA CYS A 141 9.37 12.42 -7.69
C CYS A 141 9.60 13.07 -6.32
N GLN A 142 10.86 13.16 -5.87
CA GLN A 142 11.21 13.91 -4.66
C GLN A 142 10.90 15.41 -4.73
N LEU A 143 10.77 16.00 -5.91
CA LEU A 143 10.33 17.40 -6.03
C LEU A 143 8.82 17.54 -5.88
N LEU A 144 8.05 16.66 -6.51
CA LEU A 144 6.59 16.81 -6.65
C LEU A 144 5.76 16.04 -5.61
N TYR A 145 6.31 14.96 -5.05
CA TYR A 145 5.61 14.11 -4.09
C TYR A 145 6.15 14.23 -2.66
N HIS A 146 7.24 14.96 -2.43
CA HIS A 146 7.76 15.12 -1.09
C HIS A 146 6.84 16.03 -0.26
N PRO A 147 6.36 15.62 0.93
CA PRO A 147 5.32 16.34 1.68
C PRO A 147 5.78 17.71 2.17
N ARG A 148 7.08 17.88 2.49
CA ARG A 148 7.66 19.20 2.80
C ARG A 148 7.66 20.19 1.63
N LYS A 149 7.43 19.73 0.40
CA LYS A 149 7.33 20.56 -0.81
C LYS A 149 5.88 20.73 -1.28
N THR A 150 4.94 20.13 -0.56
CA THR A 150 3.53 20.10 -0.93
C THR A 150 2.69 20.78 0.16
N VAL A 151 1.97 21.82 -0.21
CA VAL A 151 1.08 22.55 0.72
C VAL A 151 -0.04 21.62 1.20
N GLY A 152 -0.36 21.66 2.50
CA GLY A 152 -1.46 20.88 3.10
C GLY A 152 -1.00 19.77 4.05
N TYR A 153 0.23 19.28 3.95
CA TYR A 153 0.75 18.22 4.83
C TYR A 153 1.31 18.71 6.17
N GLY A 154 1.64 20.00 6.27
CA GLY A 154 2.28 20.56 7.46
C GLY A 154 3.61 19.86 7.76
N LEU A 155 3.76 19.35 8.99
CA LEU A 155 4.93 18.58 9.44
C LEU A 155 4.68 17.06 9.50
N SER A 156 3.64 16.57 8.83
CA SER A 156 3.36 15.13 8.78
C SER A 156 4.49 14.40 8.04
N ASN A 157 5.02 13.35 8.67
CA ASN A 157 6.14 12.57 8.12
C ASN A 157 5.68 11.34 7.31
N GLY A 158 4.47 10.82 7.58
CA GLY A 158 3.94 9.64 6.89
C GLY A 158 4.27 8.30 7.56
N GLU A 159 4.89 8.31 8.74
CA GLU A 159 5.42 7.11 9.43
C GLU A 159 4.41 6.47 10.41
N GLY A 160 3.12 6.83 10.28
CA GLY A 160 2.12 6.44 11.27
C GLY A 160 1.83 4.94 11.26
N CYS A 161 1.96 4.28 10.10
CA CYS A 161 1.82 2.84 9.99
C CYS A 161 2.96 2.13 10.70
N GLU A 162 4.20 2.58 10.53
CA GLU A 162 5.41 2.08 11.17
C GLU A 162 5.32 2.21 12.70
N HIS A 163 4.84 3.35 13.20
CA HIS A 163 4.57 3.54 14.62
C HIS A 163 3.50 2.57 15.13
N PHE A 164 2.40 2.42 14.38
CA PHE A 164 1.32 1.49 14.71
C PHE A 164 1.85 0.03 14.77
N TRP A 165 2.60 -0.41 13.76
CA TRP A 165 3.21 -1.74 13.72
C TRP A 165 4.22 -1.97 14.84
N SER A 166 5.02 -0.95 15.17
CA SER A 166 5.95 -0.99 16.30
C SER A 166 5.21 -1.23 17.62
N SER A 167 4.05 -0.58 17.82
CA SER A 167 3.21 -0.79 19.01
C SER A 167 2.62 -2.20 19.11
N LEU A 168 2.37 -2.84 17.96
CA LEU A 168 1.85 -4.20 17.86
C LEU A 168 2.95 -5.27 17.86
N LYS A 169 4.23 -4.89 17.91
CA LYS A 169 5.37 -5.80 17.84
C LYS A 169 5.33 -6.91 18.89
N CYS A 170 4.73 -6.65 20.06
CA CYS A 170 4.57 -7.65 21.12
C CYS A 170 3.64 -8.82 20.74
N LEU A 171 2.78 -8.65 19.72
CA LEU A 171 1.90 -9.69 19.20
C LEU A 171 2.58 -10.59 18.15
N ILE A 172 3.71 -10.15 17.60
CA ILE A 172 4.45 -10.92 16.58
C ILE A 172 4.87 -12.31 17.10
N PRO A 173 5.45 -12.47 18.31
CA PRO A 173 5.84 -13.78 18.82
C PRO A 173 4.67 -14.76 18.94
N SER A 174 3.47 -14.32 19.36
CA SER A 174 2.28 -15.20 19.44
C SER A 174 1.76 -15.66 18.08
N LEU A 175 2.13 -14.96 17.01
CA LEU A 175 1.77 -15.30 15.63
C LEU A 175 2.88 -16.09 14.91
N ARG A 176 4.04 -16.28 15.55
CA ARG A 176 5.13 -17.10 15.03
C ARG A 176 4.99 -18.52 15.55
N ILE A 177 4.99 -19.49 14.63
CA ILE A 177 5.06 -20.91 14.97
C ILE A 177 6.53 -21.30 15.08
N SER A 178 6.96 -21.75 16.26
CA SER A 178 8.26 -22.42 16.43
C SER A 178 8.10 -23.89 16.04
N GLY A 179 8.57 -24.26 14.84
CA GLY A 179 8.86 -25.64 14.39
C GLY A 179 7.79 -26.71 14.65
N VAL A 180 7.17 -27.23 13.59
CA VAL A 180 6.37 -28.47 13.72
C VAL A 180 7.33 -29.61 14.08
N CYS A 181 7.20 -30.17 15.29
CA CYS A 181 7.86 -31.43 15.62
C CYS A 181 7.15 -32.54 14.84
N SER A 182 7.72 -32.98 13.73
CA SER A 182 7.28 -34.19 13.04
C SER A 182 7.52 -35.37 13.98
N ILE A 183 6.48 -35.87 14.64
CA ILE A 183 6.56 -37.14 15.37
C ILE A 183 6.73 -38.22 14.29
N PRO A 184 7.84 -38.98 14.25
CA PRO A 184 7.97 -40.06 13.30
C PRO A 184 6.93 -41.15 13.61
N ASP A 185 6.22 -41.61 12.60
CA ASP A 185 5.25 -42.71 12.70
C ASP A 185 5.94 -43.96 13.26
N VAL A 186 5.59 -44.34 14.49
CA VAL A 186 6.00 -45.60 15.10
C VAL A 186 5.05 -46.70 14.63
N HIS A 187 5.18 -47.12 13.36
CA HIS A 187 4.60 -48.38 12.91
C HIS A 187 5.43 -48.99 11.78
N SER A 188 6.51 -49.70 12.16
CA SER A 188 7.04 -50.86 11.43
C SER A 188 8.07 -51.58 12.32
N ILE A 189 7.58 -52.34 13.29
CA ILE A 189 8.29 -53.53 13.78
C ILE A 189 7.26 -54.66 13.68
N GLY A 190 7.44 -55.51 12.68
CA GLY A 190 6.66 -56.71 12.39
C GLY A 190 7.45 -57.55 11.41
#